data_AF-A0A7H4P9Z2-F1
#
_entry.id   AF-A0A7H4P9Z2-F1
#
_cell.length_a   1.000
_cell.length_b   1.000
_cell.length_c   1.000
_cell.angle_alpha   90.00
_cell.angle_beta   90.00
_cell.angle_gamma   90.00
#
_symmetry.space_group_name_H-M   'P 1'
#
loop_
_entity.id
_entity.type
_entity.pdbx_description
1 polymer ?
#
loop_
_entity_poly.entity_id
_entity_poly.type
_entity_poly.pdbx_seq_one_letter_code
_entity_poly.pdbx_strand_id
1 'polypeptide(L)'
;MKNLFLSSERSYWRKANEAYMALIVDARYSKDRILELYMNEVYLGQSGDNEIRGFPLASLYYFGRPVEELSLDQQALLVGMVKGASVYNPWRNPKLALERRNLVLRLLQQQQVIDQELYDMLSARPLGVQPRGGVISPQPAFMQMVRQELQAKLGDKVKDLSGVKIFTTFDSVAQDAAEKAATEGIPALKKQRKLPDLETAMVGRRSFHRRGAGDGRRGGAAVCRL
;
A
#
# COMPACT_ATOMS: atom_id res chain seq x y z
N MET A 1 8.01 4.28 19.98
CA MET A 1 8.05 3.64 21.32
C MET A 1 6.94 2.61 21.53
N LYS A 2 5.64 2.98 21.44
CA LYS A 2 4.52 2.03 21.72
C LYS A 2 4.51 0.76 20.87
N ASN A 3 4.83 0.85 19.58
CA ASN A 3 4.69 -0.29 18.65
C ASN A 3 5.92 -1.21 18.59
N LEU A 4 7.08 -0.78 19.10
CA LEU A 4 8.35 -1.49 18.88
C LEU A 4 8.75 -2.42 20.04
N PHE A 5 8.22 -2.28 21.26
CA PHE A 5 8.84 -2.94 22.42
C PHE A 5 7.97 -3.58 23.51
N LEU A 6 6.64 -3.37 23.68
CA LEU A 6 5.96 -3.83 24.91
C LEU A 6 4.49 -4.29 24.77
N SER A 7 4.12 -5.26 25.62
CA SER A 7 2.78 -5.88 25.74
C SER A 7 1.68 -4.90 26.24
N SER A 8 0.42 -5.31 26.03
CA SER A 8 -0.81 -4.49 26.13
C SER A 8 -1.17 -3.98 27.55
N GLU A 9 -0.46 -4.35 28.61
CA GLU A 9 -0.84 -3.99 29.98
C GLU A 9 -0.53 -2.52 30.34
N ARG A 10 -1.52 -1.83 30.91
CA ARG A 10 -1.40 -0.44 31.37
C ARG A 10 -0.74 -0.39 32.75
N SER A 11 0.59 -0.47 32.80
CA SER A 11 1.36 -0.27 34.04
C SER A 11 2.03 1.11 34.09
N TYR A 12 2.06 1.74 35.27
CA TYR A 12 2.83 2.98 35.50
C TYR A 12 4.33 2.77 35.23
N TRP A 13 4.84 1.57 35.51
CA TRP A 13 6.21 1.17 35.17
C TRP A 13 6.49 1.20 33.66
N ARG A 14 5.50 0.86 32.82
CA ARG A 14 5.64 0.98 31.36
C ARG A 14 5.84 2.43 30.94
N LYS A 15 5.07 3.36 31.51
CA LYS A 15 5.21 4.79 31.20
C LYS A 15 6.59 5.33 31.61
N ALA A 16 7.12 4.87 32.75
CA ALA A 16 8.46 5.23 33.19
C ALA A 16 9.54 4.71 32.21
N ASN A 17 9.43 3.45 31.77
CA ASN A 17 10.35 2.88 30.77
C ASN A 17 10.23 3.55 29.41
N GLU A 18 9.02 3.90 28.95
CA GLU A 18 8.81 4.66 27.71
C GLU A 18 9.48 6.04 27.79
N ALA A 19 9.37 6.74 28.92
CA ALA A 19 10.00 8.04 29.13
C ALA A 19 11.54 7.93 29.14
N TYR A 20 12.10 6.93 29.83
CA TYR A 20 13.54 6.68 29.86
C TYR A 20 14.10 6.37 28.46
N MET A 21 13.43 5.49 27.72
CA MET A 21 13.83 5.17 26.34
C MET A 21 13.68 6.37 25.41
N ALA A 22 12.67 7.22 25.61
CA ALA A 22 12.49 8.44 24.81
C ALA A 22 13.67 9.39 24.98
N LEU A 23 14.17 9.57 26.20
CA LEU A 23 15.36 10.38 26.48
C LEU A 23 16.61 9.81 25.79
N ILE A 24 16.80 8.49 25.82
CA ILE A 24 17.95 7.85 25.13
C ILE A 24 17.87 8.07 23.62
N VAL A 25 16.70 7.88 23.02
CA VAL A 25 16.51 8.07 21.58
C VAL A 25 16.72 9.53 21.21
N ASP A 26 16.20 10.47 22.01
CA ASP A 26 16.34 11.90 21.77
C ASP A 26 17.79 12.39 21.91
N ALA A 27 18.56 11.79 22.81
CA ALA A 27 19.97 12.10 22.98
C ALA A 27 20.88 11.50 21.88
N ARG A 28 20.46 10.39 21.25
CA ARG A 28 21.28 9.67 20.26
C ARG A 28 20.91 9.96 18.80
N TYR A 29 19.70 10.42 18.52
CA TYR A 29 19.20 10.64 17.17
C TYR A 29 18.69 12.07 16.97
N SER A 30 18.85 12.60 15.76
CA SER A 30 18.27 13.89 15.40
C SER A 30 16.73 13.83 15.37
N LYS A 31 16.08 14.98 15.58
CA LYS A 31 14.61 15.09 15.50
C LYS A 31 14.06 14.60 14.17
N ASP A 32 14.74 14.91 13.08
CA ASP A 32 14.38 14.45 11.72
C ASP A 32 14.41 12.93 11.61
N ARG A 33 15.44 12.29 12.18
CA ARG A 33 15.55 10.83 12.18
C ARG A 33 14.44 10.17 13.01
N ILE A 34 14.08 10.76 14.14
CA ILE A 34 12.98 10.27 14.98
C ILE A 34 11.65 10.36 14.23
N LEU A 35 11.43 11.48 13.53
CA LEU A 35 10.23 11.69 12.72
C LEU A 35 10.17 10.71 11.55
N GLU A 36 11.27 10.51 10.84
CA GLU A 36 11.37 9.55 9.73
C GLU A 36 11.01 8.13 10.19
N LEU A 37 11.60 7.67 11.30
CA LEU A 37 11.30 6.36 11.88
C LEU A 37 9.82 6.27 12.29
N TYR A 38 9.27 7.32 12.88
CA TYR A 38 7.87 7.38 13.25
C TYR A 38 6.95 7.28 12.04
N MET A 39 7.22 8.05 10.99
CA MET A 39 6.43 8.08 9.76
C MET A 39 6.44 6.75 9.02
N ASN A 40 7.48 5.93 9.17
CA ASN A 40 7.56 4.62 8.54
C ASN A 40 6.93 3.49 9.39
N GLU A 41 6.79 3.68 10.69
CA GLU A 41 6.37 2.61 11.62
C GLU A 41 4.90 2.67 12.03
N VAL A 42 4.26 3.83 11.90
CA VAL A 42 2.90 4.06 12.40
C VAL A 42 1.88 3.14 11.71
N TYR A 43 1.00 2.51 12.50
CA TYR A 43 -0.08 1.67 11.98
C TYR A 43 -1.20 2.54 11.39
N LEU A 44 -1.50 2.33 10.10
CA LEU A 44 -2.46 3.13 9.33
C LEU A 44 -3.57 2.29 8.67
N GLY A 45 -3.52 0.96 8.76
CA GLY A 45 -4.62 0.13 8.28
C GLY A 45 -4.30 -1.35 8.26
N GLN A 46 -5.26 -2.11 7.76
CA GLN A 46 -5.16 -3.55 7.58
C GLN A 46 -5.50 -3.92 6.15
N SER A 47 -4.70 -4.81 5.55
CA SER A 47 -4.96 -5.45 4.27
C SER A 47 -4.98 -6.97 4.45
N GLY A 48 -6.16 -7.53 4.74
CA GLY A 48 -6.29 -8.95 5.08
C GLY A 48 -5.53 -9.26 6.37
N ASP A 49 -4.56 -10.16 6.28
CA ASP A 49 -3.72 -10.54 7.42
C ASP A 49 -2.50 -9.62 7.60
N ASN A 50 -2.24 -8.72 6.64
CA ASN A 50 -1.08 -7.82 6.68
C ASN A 50 -1.44 -6.45 7.24
N GLU A 51 -0.58 -5.94 8.12
CA GLU A 51 -0.67 -4.60 8.64
C GLU A 51 -0.08 -3.58 7.65
N ILE A 52 -0.81 -2.49 7.42
CA ILE A 52 -0.33 -1.36 6.63
C ILE A 52 0.30 -0.37 7.61
N ARG A 53 1.64 -0.38 7.65
CA ARG A 53 2.43 0.54 8.47
C ARG A 53 3.15 1.56 7.58
N GLY A 54 3.27 2.77 8.10
CA GLY A 54 3.98 3.87 7.48
C GLY A 54 3.18 4.67 6.47
N PHE A 55 3.42 5.98 6.43
CA PHE A 55 2.77 6.89 5.48
C PHE A 55 3.06 6.56 4.01
N PRO A 56 4.29 6.18 3.60
CA PRO A 56 4.56 5.84 2.20
C PRO A 56 3.68 4.70 1.70
N LEU A 57 3.60 3.59 2.44
CA LEU A 57 2.75 2.46 2.04
C LEU A 57 1.26 2.81 2.14
N ALA A 58 0.84 3.54 3.16
CA ALA A 58 -0.55 3.97 3.31
C ALA A 58 -1.02 4.91 2.18
N SER A 59 -0.14 5.80 1.72
CA SER A 59 -0.43 6.72 0.61
C SER A 59 -0.77 5.95 -0.68
N LEU A 60 0.07 4.97 -1.00
CA LEU A 60 -0.17 4.05 -2.12
C LEU A 60 -1.42 3.22 -1.86
N TYR A 61 -1.62 2.67 -0.67
CA TYR A 61 -2.74 1.78 -0.37
C TYR A 61 -4.11 2.47 -0.45
N TYR A 62 -4.24 3.70 0.06
CA TYR A 62 -5.53 4.42 0.09
C TYR A 62 -5.76 5.29 -1.14
N PHE A 63 -4.72 5.88 -1.73
CA PHE A 63 -4.85 6.88 -2.79
C PHE A 63 -4.19 6.48 -4.13
N GLY A 64 -3.31 5.48 -4.13
CA GLY A 64 -2.57 5.06 -5.33
C GLY A 64 -1.53 6.07 -5.78
N ARG A 65 -1.04 6.91 -4.86
CA ARG A 65 -0.07 7.97 -5.13
C ARG A 65 1.05 7.93 -4.10
N PRO A 66 2.27 8.32 -4.47
CA PRO A 66 3.36 8.46 -3.51
C PRO A 66 3.03 9.56 -2.49
N VAL A 67 3.61 9.45 -1.29
CA VAL A 67 3.33 10.35 -0.16
C VAL A 67 3.61 11.81 -0.49
N GLU A 68 4.58 12.07 -1.37
CA GLU A 68 4.98 13.40 -1.84
C GLU A 68 3.93 14.08 -2.73
N GLU A 69 3.06 13.31 -3.38
CA GLU A 69 2.00 13.80 -4.27
C GLU A 69 0.64 13.94 -3.58
N LEU A 70 0.58 13.71 -2.25
CA LEU A 70 -0.68 13.80 -1.52
C LEU A 70 -1.12 15.25 -1.36
N SER A 71 -2.40 15.49 -1.65
CA SER A 71 -3.07 16.75 -1.32
C SER A 71 -3.27 16.90 0.18
N LEU A 72 -3.46 18.14 0.64
CA LEU A 72 -3.56 18.45 2.07
C LEU A 72 -4.72 17.73 2.78
N ASP A 73 -5.86 17.55 2.10
CA ASP A 73 -6.99 16.79 2.64
C ASP A 73 -6.67 15.29 2.80
N GLN A 74 -5.88 14.72 1.89
CA GLN A 74 -5.42 13.33 1.98
C GLN A 74 -4.38 13.16 3.09
N GLN A 75 -3.45 14.12 3.23
CA GLN A 75 -2.50 14.15 4.34
C GLN A 75 -3.24 14.23 5.70
N ALA A 76 -4.23 15.12 5.80
CA ALA A 76 -5.05 15.27 7.00
C ALA A 76 -5.81 13.99 7.36
N LEU A 77 -6.27 13.22 6.35
CA LEU A 77 -6.90 11.92 6.59
C LEU A 77 -5.90 10.92 7.17
N LEU A 78 -4.72 10.75 6.55
CA LEU A 78 -3.69 9.83 7.05
C LEU A 78 -3.26 10.16 8.49
N VAL A 79 -3.00 11.45 8.76
CA VAL A 79 -2.67 11.93 10.11
C VAL A 79 -3.81 11.68 11.09
N GLY A 80 -5.06 11.89 10.66
CA GLY A 80 -6.25 11.61 11.46
C GLY A 80 -6.38 10.15 11.87
N MET A 81 -6.01 9.23 10.97
CA MET A 81 -6.04 7.78 11.17
C MET A 81 -5.00 7.27 12.16
N VAL A 82 -3.89 7.97 12.37
CA VAL A 82 -2.85 7.60 13.36
C VAL A 82 -3.44 7.37 14.76
N LYS A 83 -4.47 8.13 15.15
CA LYS A 83 -5.13 7.97 16.45
C LYS A 83 -5.89 6.65 16.58
N GLY A 84 -6.35 6.08 15.47
CA GLY A 84 -7.18 4.87 15.46
C GLY A 84 -7.49 4.41 14.04
N ALA A 85 -6.53 3.74 13.40
CA ALA A 85 -6.62 3.35 12.00
C ALA A 85 -7.81 2.43 11.70
N SER A 86 -8.18 1.56 12.64
CA SER A 86 -9.33 0.65 12.48
C SER A 86 -10.68 1.35 12.62
N VAL A 87 -10.77 2.38 13.45
CA VAL A 87 -12.02 3.14 13.70
C VAL A 87 -12.25 4.15 12.58
N TYR A 88 -11.20 4.89 12.21
CA TYR A 88 -11.24 5.90 11.16
C TYR A 88 -10.95 5.32 9.77
N ASN A 89 -11.18 4.03 9.58
CA ASN A 89 -10.99 3.38 8.30
C ASN A 89 -12.03 3.92 7.28
N PRO A 90 -11.60 4.51 6.16
CA PRO A 90 -12.49 5.18 5.21
C PRO A 90 -13.43 4.22 4.46
N TRP A 91 -13.06 2.95 4.30
CA TRP A 91 -13.93 1.95 3.66
C TRP A 91 -14.99 1.41 4.61
N ARG A 92 -14.66 1.31 5.90
CA ARG A 92 -15.58 0.78 6.92
C ARG A 92 -16.52 1.85 7.45
N ASN A 93 -15.95 3.00 7.83
CA ASN A 93 -16.64 4.09 8.51
C ASN A 93 -16.34 5.44 7.83
N PRO A 94 -16.83 5.67 6.59
CA PRO A 94 -16.51 6.88 5.83
C PRO A 94 -16.94 8.16 6.56
N LYS A 95 -18.07 8.16 7.26
CA LYS A 95 -18.56 9.33 8.02
C LYS A 95 -17.58 9.74 9.13
N LEU A 96 -17.14 8.77 9.95
CA LEU A 96 -16.18 9.02 11.03
C LEU A 96 -14.81 9.44 10.49
N ALA A 97 -14.37 8.83 9.39
CA ALA A 97 -13.13 9.20 8.73
C ALA A 97 -13.18 10.66 8.22
N LEU A 98 -14.30 11.08 7.65
CA LEU A 98 -14.53 12.44 7.15
C LEU A 98 -14.52 13.46 8.28
N GLU A 99 -15.27 13.20 9.36
CA GLU A 99 -15.26 14.05 10.55
C GLU A 99 -13.86 14.16 11.15
N ARG A 100 -13.12 13.04 11.19
CA ARG A 100 -11.76 13.00 11.73
C ARG A 100 -10.78 13.80 10.88
N ARG A 101 -10.85 13.69 9.56
CA ARG A 101 -10.06 14.52 8.63
C ARG A 101 -10.39 16.00 8.82
N ASN A 102 -11.68 16.35 8.87
CA ASN A 102 -12.11 17.74 9.02
C ASN A 102 -11.66 18.34 10.37
N LEU A 103 -11.61 17.53 11.43
CA LEU A 103 -11.01 17.94 12.70
C LEU A 103 -9.52 18.27 12.54
N VAL A 104 -8.75 17.47 11.81
CA VAL A 104 -7.32 17.75 11.55
C VAL A 104 -7.17 19.03 10.73
N LEU A 105 -7.99 19.24 9.70
CA LEU A 105 -8.00 20.48 8.92
C LEU A 105 -8.32 21.70 9.81
N ARG A 106 -9.28 21.57 10.74
CA ARG A 106 -9.62 22.64 11.69
C ARG A 106 -8.45 22.96 12.62
N LEU A 107 -7.69 21.96 13.06
CA LEU A 107 -6.48 22.17 13.87
C LEU A 107 -5.39 22.91 13.07
N LEU A 108 -5.18 22.55 11.79
CA LEU A 108 -4.25 23.26 10.91
C LEU A 108 -4.64 24.72 10.73
N GLN A 109 -5.94 24.98 10.58
CA GLN A 109 -6.47 26.33 10.48
C GLN A 109 -6.26 27.14 11.76
N GLN A 110 -6.52 26.54 12.93
CA GLN A 110 -6.27 27.19 14.23
C GLN A 110 -4.79 27.52 14.45
N GLN A 111 -3.90 26.69 13.89
CA GLN A 111 -2.45 26.93 13.89
C GLN A 111 -1.99 27.88 12.77
N GLN A 112 -2.91 28.48 12.02
CA GLN A 112 -2.64 29.42 10.92
C GLN A 112 -1.81 28.80 9.77
N VAL A 113 -1.81 27.47 9.64
CA VAL A 113 -1.18 26.76 8.51
C VAL A 113 -2.03 26.89 7.25
N ILE A 114 -3.35 26.98 7.41
CA ILE A 114 -4.33 27.24 6.33
C ILE A 114 -5.30 28.35 6.74
N ASP A 115 -5.87 29.05 5.75
CA ASP A 115 -6.92 30.03 5.97
C ASP A 115 -8.31 29.39 6.04
N GLN A 116 -9.33 30.22 6.36
CA GLN A 116 -10.72 29.78 6.47
C GLN A 116 -11.28 29.34 5.11
N GLU A 117 -10.93 30.02 4.02
CA GLU A 117 -11.41 29.71 2.68
C GLU A 117 -10.93 28.32 2.22
N LEU A 118 -9.64 28.02 2.41
CA LEU A 118 -9.07 26.72 2.11
C LEU A 118 -9.65 25.64 3.02
N TYR A 119 -9.88 25.93 4.30
CA TYR A 119 -10.56 25.00 5.20
C TYR A 119 -11.97 24.63 4.70
N ASP A 120 -12.78 25.61 4.30
CA ASP A 120 -14.14 25.38 3.83
C ASP A 120 -14.14 24.57 2.52
N MET A 121 -13.21 24.89 1.60
CA MET A 121 -13.00 24.13 0.37
C MET A 121 -12.61 22.66 0.66
N LEU A 122 -11.60 22.43 1.51
CA LEU A 122 -11.07 21.10 1.78
C LEU A 122 -12.03 20.24 2.61
N SER A 123 -12.76 20.84 3.54
CA SER A 123 -13.72 20.13 4.39
C SER A 123 -14.93 19.63 3.61
N ALA A 124 -15.32 20.32 2.53
CA ALA A 124 -16.38 19.93 1.60
C ALA A 124 -15.96 18.84 0.61
N ARG A 125 -14.65 18.62 0.39
CA ARG A 125 -14.18 17.57 -0.52
C ARG A 125 -14.54 16.18 0.00
N PRO A 126 -14.88 15.22 -0.89
CA PRO A 126 -15.00 13.83 -0.50
C PRO A 126 -13.64 13.28 -0.03
N LEU A 127 -13.63 12.11 0.61
CA LEU A 127 -12.40 11.50 1.14
C LEU A 127 -11.34 11.18 0.07
N GLY A 128 -11.73 11.06 -1.20
CA GLY A 128 -10.80 10.80 -2.30
C GLY A 128 -10.07 9.45 -2.23
N VAL A 129 -10.54 8.54 -1.38
CA VAL A 129 -9.98 7.20 -1.19
C VAL A 129 -10.42 6.31 -2.33
N GLN A 130 -9.47 5.57 -2.90
CA GLN A 130 -9.73 4.64 -3.99
C GLN A 130 -10.58 3.44 -3.53
N PRO A 131 -11.36 2.83 -4.42
CA PRO A 131 -12.11 1.62 -4.10
C PRO A 131 -11.21 0.53 -3.55
N ARG A 132 -11.70 -0.20 -2.54
CA ARG A 132 -10.96 -1.31 -1.94
C ARG A 132 -10.68 -2.37 -3.01
N GLY A 133 -9.40 -2.69 -3.23
CA GLY A 133 -8.94 -3.60 -4.28
C GLY A 133 -8.62 -2.94 -5.63
N GLY A 134 -8.90 -1.63 -5.81
CA GLY A 134 -8.63 -0.92 -7.06
C GLY A 134 -7.20 -0.38 -7.21
N VAL A 135 -6.40 -0.36 -6.13
CA VAL A 135 -5.10 0.32 -6.13
C VAL A 135 -3.92 -0.63 -6.28
N ILE A 136 -4.04 -1.80 -5.65
CA ILE A 136 -3.13 -2.92 -5.83
C ILE A 136 -4.04 -4.04 -6.28
N SER A 137 -4.24 -4.16 -7.60
CA SER A 137 -4.82 -5.39 -8.13
C SER A 137 -3.83 -6.51 -7.76
N PRO A 138 -4.22 -7.47 -6.91
CA PRO A 138 -3.36 -8.60 -6.66
C PRO A 138 -3.11 -9.26 -8.00
N GLN A 139 -1.85 -9.51 -8.33
CA GLN A 139 -1.46 -10.23 -9.54
C GLN A 139 -0.87 -11.58 -9.11
N PRO A 140 -1.66 -12.52 -8.54
CA PRO A 140 -1.11 -13.66 -7.79
C PRO A 140 -0.23 -14.53 -8.67
N ALA A 141 -0.64 -14.73 -9.92
CA ALA A 141 0.02 -15.65 -10.82
C ALA A 141 1.24 -15.03 -11.51
N PHE A 142 1.27 -13.71 -11.77
CA PHE A 142 2.53 -13.02 -12.08
C PHE A 142 3.50 -13.07 -10.90
N MET A 143 3.03 -12.78 -9.69
CA MET A 143 3.85 -12.79 -8.49
C MET A 143 4.38 -14.19 -8.16
N GLN A 144 3.64 -15.25 -8.48
CA GLN A 144 4.14 -16.63 -8.37
C GLN A 144 5.31 -16.88 -9.31
N MET A 145 5.22 -16.44 -10.57
CA MET A 145 6.32 -16.53 -11.52
C MET A 145 7.55 -15.76 -11.03
N VAL A 146 7.36 -14.53 -10.55
CA VAL A 146 8.45 -13.69 -10.01
C VAL A 146 9.11 -14.38 -8.82
N ARG A 147 8.35 -14.94 -7.89
CA ARG A 147 8.90 -15.70 -6.74
C ARG A 147 9.69 -16.92 -7.17
N GLN A 148 9.20 -17.68 -8.16
CA GLN A 148 9.92 -18.84 -8.70
C GLN A 148 11.23 -18.42 -9.37
N GLU A 149 11.24 -17.33 -10.13
CA GLU A 149 12.44 -16.82 -10.78
C GLU A 149 13.46 -16.29 -9.78
N LEU A 150 13.02 -15.59 -8.73
CA LEU A 150 13.88 -15.13 -7.64
C LEU A 150 14.52 -16.31 -6.91
N GLN A 151 13.74 -17.34 -6.55
CA GLN A 151 14.28 -18.54 -5.91
C GLN A 151 15.29 -19.25 -6.82
N ALA A 152 15.03 -19.35 -8.12
CA ALA A 152 15.95 -19.99 -9.06
C ALA A 152 17.27 -19.23 -9.24
N LYS A 153 17.25 -17.90 -9.18
CA LYS A 153 18.44 -17.05 -9.42
C LYS A 153 19.26 -16.76 -8.18
N LEU A 154 18.60 -16.55 -7.05
CA LEU A 154 19.21 -16.04 -5.82
C LEU A 154 19.14 -17.04 -4.67
N GLY A 155 18.35 -18.11 -4.80
CA GLY A 155 18.14 -19.11 -3.75
C GLY A 155 17.60 -18.47 -2.46
N ASP A 156 18.03 -19.00 -1.32
CA ASP A 156 17.57 -18.53 -0.01
C ASP A 156 18.17 -17.18 0.42
N LYS A 157 19.24 -16.72 -0.26
CA LYS A 157 19.90 -15.44 0.04
C LYS A 157 18.99 -14.22 -0.15
N VAL A 158 17.86 -14.36 -0.85
CA VAL A 158 16.85 -13.30 -0.99
C VAL A 158 16.24 -12.91 0.35
N LYS A 159 16.09 -13.87 1.28
CA LYS A 159 15.45 -13.63 2.58
C LYS A 159 16.32 -12.82 3.54
N ASP A 160 17.63 -12.87 3.35
CA ASP A 160 18.60 -12.14 4.18
C ASP A 160 18.73 -10.66 3.76
N LEU A 161 18.20 -10.31 2.59
CA LEU A 161 18.28 -8.96 2.06
C LEU A 161 17.05 -8.14 2.48
N SER A 162 17.26 -7.13 3.31
CA SER A 162 16.22 -6.15 3.67
C SER A 162 16.20 -4.99 2.68
N GLY A 163 15.00 -4.51 2.33
CA GLY A 163 14.82 -3.34 1.45
C GLY A 163 15.14 -3.55 -0.03
N VAL A 164 15.08 -4.80 -0.52
CA VAL A 164 15.35 -5.12 -1.94
C VAL A 164 14.34 -4.47 -2.86
N LYS A 165 14.83 -3.84 -3.94
CA LYS A 165 14.02 -3.34 -5.05
C LYS A 165 14.03 -4.35 -6.19
N ILE A 166 12.87 -4.92 -6.50
CA ILE A 166 12.71 -5.90 -7.58
C ILE A 166 12.09 -5.20 -8.78
N PHE A 167 12.87 -5.07 -9.86
CA PHE A 167 12.36 -4.57 -11.14
C PHE A 167 11.93 -5.75 -12.00
N THR A 168 10.69 -5.72 -12.48
CA THR A 168 10.10 -6.81 -13.27
C THR A 168 9.73 -6.34 -14.67
N THR A 169 9.41 -7.27 -15.56
CA THR A 169 8.91 -7.00 -16.91
C THR A 169 7.39 -6.82 -16.97
N PHE A 170 6.75 -6.53 -15.82
CA PHE A 170 5.31 -6.35 -15.72
C PHE A 170 4.83 -5.19 -16.59
N ASP A 171 3.75 -5.41 -17.33
CA ASP A 171 3.07 -4.40 -18.15
C ASP A 171 1.61 -4.34 -17.71
N SER A 172 1.24 -3.27 -17.02
CA SER A 172 -0.12 -3.10 -16.48
C SER A 172 -1.17 -3.00 -17.59
N VAL A 173 -0.85 -2.36 -18.71
CA VAL A 173 -1.80 -2.18 -19.82
C VAL A 173 -2.11 -3.52 -20.47
N ALA A 174 -1.08 -4.34 -20.69
CA ALA A 174 -1.27 -5.69 -21.24
C ALA A 174 -2.03 -6.60 -20.27
N GLN A 175 -1.77 -6.47 -18.97
CA GLN A 175 -2.45 -7.26 -17.94
C GLN A 175 -3.94 -6.90 -17.84
N ASP A 176 -4.26 -5.61 -17.77
CA ASP A 176 -5.65 -5.13 -17.71
C ASP A 176 -6.45 -5.56 -18.95
N ALA A 177 -5.83 -5.52 -20.13
CA ALA A 177 -6.44 -5.98 -21.37
C ALA A 177 -6.70 -7.50 -21.36
N ALA A 178 -5.74 -8.30 -20.87
CA ALA A 178 -5.88 -9.75 -20.78
C ALA A 178 -6.95 -10.16 -19.76
N GLU A 179 -6.97 -9.53 -18.58
CA GLU A 179 -7.99 -9.75 -17.55
C GLU A 179 -9.39 -9.40 -18.05
N LYS A 180 -9.52 -8.25 -18.73
CA LYS A 180 -10.79 -7.85 -19.33
C LYS A 180 -11.26 -8.85 -20.39
N ALA A 181 -10.36 -9.28 -21.29
CA ALA A 181 -10.69 -10.24 -22.34
C ALA A 181 -11.11 -11.61 -21.76
N ALA A 182 -10.44 -12.08 -20.70
CA ALA A 182 -10.82 -13.31 -20.01
C ALA A 182 -12.18 -13.18 -19.30
N THR A 183 -12.39 -12.09 -18.57
CA THR A 183 -13.60 -11.85 -17.77
C THR A 183 -14.84 -11.68 -18.65
N GLU A 184 -14.71 -11.04 -19.81
CA GLU A 184 -15.82 -10.84 -20.76
C GLU A 184 -15.99 -12.04 -21.70
N GLY A 185 -14.89 -12.65 -22.16
CA GLY A 185 -14.90 -13.69 -23.18
C GLY A 185 -15.38 -15.06 -22.67
N ILE A 186 -15.02 -15.44 -21.45
CA ILE A 186 -15.36 -16.78 -20.92
C ILE A 186 -16.87 -16.95 -20.71
N PRO A 187 -17.60 -16.02 -20.08
CA PRO A 187 -19.06 -16.12 -19.97
C PRO A 187 -19.77 -16.16 -21.33
N ALA A 188 -19.29 -15.39 -22.30
CA ALA A 188 -19.84 -15.37 -23.65
C ALA A 188 -19.70 -16.74 -24.34
N LEU A 189 -18.51 -17.35 -24.26
CA LEU A 189 -18.24 -18.68 -24.82
C LEU A 189 -18.99 -19.79 -24.09
N LYS A 190 -19.07 -19.75 -22.75
CA LYS A 190 -19.87 -20.69 -21.96
C LYS A 190 -21.34 -20.67 -22.39
N LYS A 191 -21.92 -19.49 -22.56
CA LYS A 191 -23.32 -19.32 -22.97
C LYS A 191 -23.57 -19.82 -24.41
N GLN A 192 -22.65 -19.54 -25.33
CA GLN A 192 -22.77 -19.94 -26.73
C GLN A 192 -22.61 -21.46 -26.92
N ARG A 193 -21.68 -22.08 -26.17
CA ARG A 193 -21.33 -23.50 -26.34
C ARG A 193 -21.97 -24.43 -25.30
N LYS A 194 -22.75 -23.89 -24.36
CA LYS A 194 -23.37 -24.62 -23.24
C LYS A 194 -22.36 -25.47 -22.45
N LEU A 195 -21.18 -24.91 -22.19
CA LEU A 195 -20.13 -25.57 -21.43
C LEU A 195 -20.27 -25.24 -19.93
N PRO A 196 -20.27 -26.24 -19.02
CA PRO A 196 -20.37 -25.99 -17.59
C PRO A 196 -19.10 -25.29 -17.06
N ASP A 197 -17.92 -25.78 -17.43
CA ASP A 197 -16.62 -25.26 -16.99
C ASP A 197 -15.71 -24.97 -18.18
N LEU A 198 -15.17 -23.75 -18.21
CA LEU A 198 -14.27 -23.25 -19.23
C LEU A 198 -13.28 -22.33 -18.55
N GLU A 199 -12.01 -22.71 -18.57
CA GLU A 199 -10.88 -21.94 -18.05
C GLU A 199 -10.09 -21.33 -19.21
N THR A 200 -9.34 -20.25 -18.95
CA THR A 200 -8.45 -19.61 -19.93
C THR A 200 -7.10 -19.31 -19.30
N ALA A 201 -6.05 -19.34 -20.11
CA ALA A 201 -4.73 -18.88 -19.74
C ALA A 201 -4.15 -18.07 -20.92
N MET A 202 -3.64 -16.88 -20.64
CA MET A 202 -2.94 -16.04 -21.61
C MET A 202 -1.50 -15.85 -21.15
N VAL A 203 -0.55 -15.95 -22.07
CA VAL A 203 0.88 -15.71 -21.80
C VAL A 203 1.43 -14.85 -22.94
N GLY A 204 1.69 -13.58 -22.66
CA GLY A 204 2.41 -12.66 -23.55
C GLY A 204 3.90 -12.96 -23.64
N ARG A 205 4.40 -13.28 -24.83
CA ARG A 205 5.85 -13.46 -25.03
C ARG A 205 6.50 -12.13 -25.42
N ARG A 206 6.98 -11.36 -24.44
CA ARG A 206 7.86 -10.21 -24.71
C ARG A 206 9.32 -10.67 -24.70
N SER A 207 9.96 -10.63 -25.87
CA SER A 207 11.38 -10.93 -26.00
C SER A 207 12.17 -9.63 -25.84
N PHE A 208 12.95 -9.50 -24.77
CA PHE A 208 13.87 -8.38 -24.62
C PHE A 208 15.03 -8.59 -25.60
N HIS A 209 15.17 -7.70 -26.59
CA HIS A 209 16.31 -7.75 -27.51
C HIS A 209 17.53 -7.21 -26.75
N ARG A 210 18.25 -8.10 -26.05
CA ARG A 210 19.59 -7.78 -25.50
C ARG A 210 20.54 -7.61 -26.70
N ARG A 211 20.97 -6.38 -26.97
CA ARG A 211 22.25 -6.13 -27.64
C ARG A 211 23.36 -6.49 -26.65
N GLY A 212 23.80 -7.74 -26.68
CA GLY A 212 24.86 -8.25 -25.82
C GLY A 212 24.79 -9.76 -25.70
N ALA A 213 25.80 -10.43 -26.26
CA ALA A 213 25.92 -11.88 -26.42
C ALA A 213 25.71 -12.67 -25.11
N GLY A 214 25.10 -13.84 -25.22
CA GLY A 214 25.01 -14.84 -24.16
C GLY A 214 23.59 -15.30 -23.90
N ASP A 215 23.35 -16.57 -24.25
CA ASP A 215 22.10 -17.32 -24.25
C ASP A 215 21.27 -17.26 -22.94
N GLY A 216 19.94 -17.41 -23.09
CA GLY A 216 18.97 -17.47 -21.99
C GLY A 216 17.58 -16.94 -22.35
N ARG A 217 16.88 -17.61 -23.27
CA ARG A 217 15.46 -17.33 -23.60
C ARG A 217 14.54 -17.63 -22.41
N ARG A 218 14.03 -16.62 -21.69
CA ARG A 218 12.82 -16.75 -20.86
C ARG A 218 12.00 -15.46 -20.94
N GLY A 219 10.86 -15.53 -21.62
CA GLY A 219 9.86 -14.46 -21.67
C GLY A 219 8.92 -14.59 -20.48
N GLY A 220 8.64 -13.48 -19.81
CA GLY A 220 7.66 -13.42 -18.73
C GLY A 220 6.33 -12.90 -19.22
N ALA A 221 5.28 -13.68 -19.01
CA ALA A 221 3.93 -13.16 -18.85
C ALA A 221 3.21 -13.91 -17.76
N ALA A 222 2.39 -13.14 -17.05
CA ALA A 222 1.51 -13.60 -16.02
C ALA A 222 0.56 -14.65 -16.60
N VAL A 223 0.57 -15.83 -16.00
CA VAL A 223 -0.58 -16.74 -16.08
C VAL A 223 -1.74 -15.99 -15.41
N CYS A 224 -2.92 -15.95 -16.00
CA CYS A 224 -4.16 -15.66 -15.26
C CYS A 224 -4.92 -16.97 -15.25
N ARG A 225 -5.08 -17.56 -14.07
CA ARG A 225 -5.96 -18.71 -13.85
C ARG A 225 -7.17 -18.17 -13.10
N LEU A 226 -8.32 -18.17 -13.75
CA LEU A 226 -9.62 -17.88 -13.14
C LEU A 226 -10.44 -19.16 -13.12
#